data_AF-A0A7Y5FYJ0-F1
#
_entry.id   AF-A0A7Y5FYJ0-F1
#
_cell.length_a   1.000
_cell.length_b   1.000
_cell.length_c   1.000
_cell.angle_alpha   90.00
_cell.angle_beta   90.00
_cell.angle_gamma   90.00
#
_symmetry.space_group_name_H-M   'P 1'
#
loop_
_entity.id
_entity.type
_entity.pdbx_description
1 polymer ?
#
loop_
_entity_poly.entity_id
_entity_poly.type
_entity_poly.pdbx_seq_one_letter_code
_entity_poly.pdbx_strand_id
1 'polypeptide(L)'
;GRITGFFTGGRPELAAATTKALKSVEGLGPFTQIDVPIVGTDNFDFMMEGVGNLVANQESANYGPNYHAGSDTFDKVDLKQLRLNAAIVAAVTYGFATMEVNWKRQTRAEIEALMNATDLAAQMKSFNVWNDWANGKRGRQK
;
A
#
# COMPACT_ATOMS: atom_id res chain seq x y z
N GLY A 1 -13.84 4.67 -1.05
CA GLY A 1 -14.42 5.51 0.02
C GLY A 1 -13.38 6.44 0.59
N ARG A 2 -13.55 6.88 1.84
CA ARG A 2 -12.60 7.72 2.57
C ARG A 2 -11.30 6.94 2.86
N ILE A 3 -10.14 7.58 2.70
CA ILE A 3 -8.86 7.04 3.20
C ILE A 3 -8.81 7.12 4.73
N THR A 4 -8.53 5.99 5.37
CA THR A 4 -8.43 5.86 6.84
C THR A 4 -7.01 5.52 7.29
N GLY A 5 -6.05 5.45 6.38
CA GLY A 5 -4.64 5.14 6.64
C GLY A 5 -4.02 4.45 5.43
N PHE A 6 -2.87 3.80 5.63
CA PHE A 6 -2.14 3.11 4.57
C PHE A 6 -1.65 1.75 5.05
N PHE A 7 -1.68 0.78 4.14
CA PHE A 7 -0.89 -0.43 4.24
C PHE A 7 0.58 -0.09 4.02
N THR A 8 1.45 -0.49 4.94
CA THR A 8 2.88 -0.12 4.93
C THR A 8 3.83 -1.26 4.65
N GLY A 9 3.31 -2.44 4.29
CA GLY A 9 4.13 -3.52 3.73
C GLY A 9 4.89 -4.37 4.75
N GLY A 10 4.57 -4.27 6.05
CA GLY A 10 5.35 -4.93 7.11
C GLY A 10 6.71 -4.27 7.31
N ARG A 11 6.76 -2.94 7.18
CA ARG A 11 7.93 -2.09 7.36
C ARG A 11 7.61 -1.01 8.40
N PRO A 12 7.94 -1.24 9.68
CA PRO A 12 7.58 -0.33 10.77
C PRO A 12 8.06 1.11 10.56
N GLU A 13 9.21 1.29 9.92
CA GLU A 13 9.75 2.61 9.57
C GLU A 13 8.84 3.38 8.59
N LEU A 14 8.15 2.69 7.68
CA LEU A 14 7.19 3.31 6.77
C LEU A 14 5.91 3.70 7.49
N ALA A 15 5.45 2.91 8.46
CA ALA A 15 4.30 3.27 9.30
C ALA A 15 4.56 4.57 10.10
N ALA A 16 5.74 4.67 10.72
CA ALA A 16 6.15 5.88 11.45
C ALA A 16 6.27 7.09 10.51
N ALA A 17 6.93 6.93 9.36
CA ALA A 17 7.10 8.01 8.39
C ALA A 17 5.78 8.46 7.75
N THR A 18 4.87 7.53 7.46
CA THR A 18 3.54 7.85 6.92
C THR A 18 2.73 8.66 7.94
N THR A 19 2.80 8.28 9.22
CA THR A 19 2.16 9.05 10.31
C THR A 19 2.73 10.47 10.40
N LYS A 20 4.06 10.62 10.28
CA LYS A 20 4.70 11.95 10.23
C LYS A 20 4.29 12.75 9.00
N ALA A 21 4.24 12.13 7.82
CA ALA A 21 3.87 12.79 6.57
C ALA A 21 2.42 13.29 6.56
N LEU A 22 1.52 12.60 7.27
CA LEU A 22 0.11 12.98 7.42
C LEU A 22 -0.13 14.11 8.42
N LYS A 23 0.89 14.56 9.15
CA LYS A 23 0.71 15.52 10.27
C LYS A 23 0.06 16.84 9.83
N SER A 24 0.39 17.35 8.64
CA SER A 24 -0.19 18.59 8.11
C SER A 24 -1.67 18.47 7.75
N VAL A 25 -2.17 17.25 7.59
CA VAL A 25 -3.57 16.94 7.23
C VAL A 25 -4.26 16.06 8.27
N GLU A 26 -3.77 16.02 9.51
CA GLU A 26 -4.28 15.13 10.56
C GLU A 26 -5.77 15.35 10.88
N GLY A 27 -6.28 16.57 10.65
CA GLY A 27 -7.70 16.89 10.76
C GLY A 27 -8.60 16.21 9.72
N LEU A 28 -8.01 15.63 8.67
CA LEU A 28 -8.70 14.76 7.71
C LEU A 28 -8.73 13.28 8.16
N GLY A 29 -8.20 12.99 9.35
CA GLY A 29 -8.20 11.67 9.99
C GLY A 29 -9.42 11.37 10.88
N PRO A 30 -9.39 10.29 11.68
CA PRO A 30 -8.20 9.58 12.13
C PRO A 30 -7.53 8.74 11.04
N PHE A 31 -6.20 8.59 11.15
CA PHE A 31 -5.41 7.72 10.28
C PHE A 31 -4.79 6.58 11.10
N THR A 32 -5.01 5.35 10.68
CA THR A 32 -4.43 4.14 11.26
C THR A 32 -3.64 3.41 10.19
N GLN A 33 -2.32 3.35 10.33
CA GLN A 33 -1.48 2.57 9.43
C GLN A 33 -1.65 1.09 9.71
N ILE A 34 -1.67 0.27 8.66
CA ILE A 34 -1.78 -1.18 8.76
C ILE A 34 -0.45 -1.76 8.29
N ASP A 35 0.38 -2.18 9.23
CA ASP A 35 1.73 -2.64 8.91
C ASP A 35 1.77 -4.12 8.48
N VAL A 36 1.10 -4.39 7.36
CA VAL A 36 1.09 -5.70 6.71
C VAL A 36 1.29 -5.54 5.20
N PRO A 37 1.89 -6.53 4.54
CA PRO A 37 1.95 -6.58 3.09
C PRO A 37 0.60 -6.96 2.49
N ILE A 38 0.34 -6.46 1.28
CA ILE A 38 -0.84 -6.83 0.50
C ILE A 38 -0.47 -7.13 -0.95
N VAL A 39 -1.24 -8.02 -1.56
CA VAL A 39 -1.19 -8.38 -2.99
C VAL A 39 -2.53 -8.02 -3.64
N GLY A 40 -2.52 -7.70 -4.94
CA GLY A 40 -3.73 -7.39 -5.72
C GLY A 40 -3.79 -5.97 -6.29
N THR A 41 -2.70 -5.21 -6.18
CA THR A 41 -2.49 -3.93 -6.87
C THR A 41 -1.02 -3.81 -7.30
N ASP A 42 -0.67 -2.75 -8.01
CA ASP A 42 0.64 -2.52 -8.63
C ASP A 42 1.78 -2.38 -7.60
N ASN A 43 1.44 -2.18 -6.32
CA ASN A 43 2.39 -2.08 -5.22
C ASN A 43 3.27 -3.34 -5.08
N PHE A 44 2.77 -4.49 -5.52
CA PHE A 44 3.40 -5.78 -5.34
C PHE A 44 4.82 -5.83 -5.94
N ASP A 45 5.02 -5.30 -7.13
CA ASP A 45 6.34 -5.35 -7.78
C ASP A 45 7.37 -4.48 -7.07
N PHE A 46 6.97 -3.31 -6.58
CA PHE A 46 7.84 -2.49 -5.74
C PHE A 46 8.24 -3.25 -4.48
N MET A 47 7.27 -3.89 -3.82
CA MET A 47 7.53 -4.72 -2.64
C MET A 47 8.50 -5.86 -2.95
N MET A 48 8.33 -6.57 -4.07
CA MET A 48 9.19 -7.69 -4.45
C MET A 48 10.58 -7.26 -4.94
N GLU A 49 10.74 -6.01 -5.36
CA GLU A 49 12.04 -5.37 -5.59
C GLU A 49 12.65 -4.76 -4.31
N GLY A 50 11.99 -4.97 -3.16
CA GLY A 50 12.41 -4.47 -1.85
C GLY A 50 12.17 -2.98 -1.65
N VAL A 51 11.47 -2.31 -2.56
CA VAL A 51 11.15 -0.88 -2.50
C VAL A 51 9.96 -0.68 -1.56
N GLY A 52 10.11 0.27 -0.62
CA GLY A 52 9.02 0.70 0.25
C GLY A 52 7.86 1.26 -0.56
N ASN A 53 6.65 0.84 -0.24
CA ASN A 53 5.42 1.24 -0.93
C ASN A 53 4.30 1.45 0.07
N LEU A 54 3.27 2.18 -0.35
CA LEU A 54 2.07 2.43 0.43
C LEU A 54 0.86 2.11 -0.43
N VAL A 55 -0.16 1.49 0.16
CA VAL A 55 -1.48 1.39 -0.45
C VAL A 55 -2.50 2.00 0.49
N ALA A 56 -3.35 2.87 -0.01
CA ALA A 56 -4.35 3.51 0.83
C ALA A 56 -5.33 2.46 1.39
N ASN A 57 -5.49 2.43 2.71
CA ASN A 57 -6.60 1.75 3.35
C ASN A 57 -7.84 2.65 3.21
N GLN A 58 -8.89 2.12 2.61
CA GLN A 58 -10.08 2.88 2.24
C GLN A 58 -11.33 2.20 2.76
N GLU A 59 -12.27 2.99 3.26
CA GLU A 59 -13.61 2.50 3.53
C GLU A 59 -14.25 1.95 2.25
N SER A 60 -14.87 0.78 2.35
CA SER A 60 -15.50 0.09 1.23
C SER A 60 -16.54 0.98 0.53
N ALA A 61 -17.30 1.81 1.26
CA ALA A 61 -18.37 2.63 0.69
C ALA A 61 -19.27 1.79 -0.25
N ASN A 62 -19.38 2.17 -1.53
CA ASN A 62 -20.11 1.42 -2.56
C ASN A 62 -19.21 0.50 -3.43
N TYR A 63 -17.98 0.21 -3.00
CA TYR A 63 -17.01 -0.57 -3.77
C TYR A 63 -17.49 -1.99 -4.03
N GLY A 64 -17.85 -2.76 -3.00
CA GLY A 64 -18.25 -4.16 -3.13
C GLY A 64 -19.36 -4.39 -4.17
N PRO A 65 -20.48 -3.64 -4.12
CA PRO A 65 -21.56 -3.76 -5.11
C PRO A 65 -21.21 -3.34 -6.54
N ASN A 66 -20.15 -2.54 -6.75
CA ASN A 66 -19.80 -1.99 -8.07
C ASN A 66 -18.51 -2.55 -8.66
N TYR A 67 -17.64 -3.14 -7.84
CA TYR A 67 -16.33 -3.62 -8.28
C TYR A 67 -16.44 -4.69 -9.37
N HIS A 68 -15.79 -4.46 -10.52
CA HIS A 68 -15.90 -5.27 -11.75
C HIS A 68 -17.33 -5.42 -12.29
N ALA A 69 -18.24 -4.49 -11.98
CA ALA A 69 -19.61 -4.49 -12.48
C ALA A 69 -19.83 -3.38 -13.52
N GLY A 70 -20.80 -3.56 -14.41
CA GLY A 70 -21.21 -2.51 -15.37
C GLY A 70 -21.80 -1.26 -14.72
N SER A 71 -22.11 -1.32 -13.41
CA SER A 71 -22.54 -0.17 -12.60
C SER A 71 -21.38 0.68 -12.07
N ASP A 72 -20.12 0.30 -12.33
CA ASP A 72 -18.93 1.09 -12.00
C ASP A 72 -18.80 2.30 -12.94
N THR A 73 -19.67 3.28 -12.71
CA THR A 73 -19.82 4.47 -13.54
C THR A 73 -19.55 5.73 -12.74
N PHE A 74 -19.24 6.83 -13.44
CA PHE A 74 -18.79 8.08 -12.83
C PHE A 74 -19.75 8.66 -11.78
N ASP A 75 -21.05 8.43 -11.91
CA ASP A 75 -22.06 8.88 -10.94
C ASP A 75 -21.93 8.18 -9.57
N LYS A 76 -21.19 7.08 -9.47
CA LYS A 76 -20.87 6.42 -8.19
C LYS A 76 -19.73 7.08 -7.43
N VAL A 77 -19.00 7.99 -8.07
CA VAL A 77 -17.85 8.67 -7.47
C VAL A 77 -18.33 9.76 -6.50
N ASP A 78 -17.95 9.63 -5.23
CA ASP A 78 -18.06 10.72 -4.28
C ASP A 78 -16.96 11.77 -4.55
N LEU A 79 -17.35 12.85 -5.25
CA LEU A 79 -16.43 13.93 -5.61
C LEU A 79 -15.88 14.71 -4.42
N LYS A 80 -16.54 14.67 -3.24
CA LYS A 80 -16.00 15.28 -2.03
C LYS A 80 -14.87 14.41 -1.49
N GLN A 81 -15.11 13.10 -1.36
CA GLN A 81 -14.08 12.17 -0.91
C GLN A 81 -12.92 12.08 -1.89
N LEU A 82 -13.15 12.15 -3.21
CA LEU A 82 -12.08 12.20 -4.20
C LEU A 82 -11.11 13.37 -3.94
N ARG A 83 -11.63 14.57 -3.67
CA ARG A 83 -10.80 15.77 -3.38
C ARG A 83 -10.06 15.64 -2.06
N LEU A 84 -10.71 15.12 -1.02
CA LEU A 84 -10.08 14.90 0.28
C LEU A 84 -8.98 13.84 0.19
N ASN A 85 -9.24 12.73 -0.49
CA ASN A 85 -8.25 11.68 -0.74
C ASN A 85 -7.06 12.21 -1.54
N ALA A 86 -7.29 13.06 -2.55
CA ALA A 86 -6.22 13.71 -3.29
C ALA A 86 -5.34 14.60 -2.40
N ALA A 87 -5.94 15.37 -1.49
CA ALA A 87 -5.19 16.17 -0.51
C ALA A 87 -4.36 15.31 0.46
N ILE A 88 -4.92 14.19 0.93
CA ILE A 88 -4.22 13.23 1.79
C ILE A 88 -3.01 12.62 1.06
N VAL A 89 -3.21 12.15 -0.17
CA VAL A 89 -2.13 11.57 -0.98
C VAL A 89 -1.06 12.63 -1.28
N ALA A 90 -1.45 13.87 -1.63
CA ALA A 90 -0.49 14.95 -1.85
C ALA A 90 0.37 15.23 -0.61
N ALA A 91 -0.22 15.25 0.58
CA ALA A 91 0.51 15.42 1.84
C ALA A 91 1.50 14.27 2.09
N VAL A 92 1.08 13.02 1.88
CA VAL A 92 1.95 11.85 2.02
C VAL A 92 3.10 11.91 1.01
N THR A 93 2.81 12.11 -0.27
CA THR A 93 3.81 12.19 -1.33
C THR A 93 4.83 13.30 -1.06
N TYR A 94 4.37 14.50 -0.69
CA TYR A 94 5.26 15.61 -0.34
C TYR A 94 6.08 15.31 0.92
N GLY A 95 5.47 14.72 1.95
CA GLY A 95 6.14 14.33 3.17
C GLY A 95 7.28 13.35 2.92
N PHE A 96 7.07 12.29 2.12
CA PHE A 96 8.13 11.36 1.75
C PHE A 96 9.20 12.00 0.84
N ALA A 97 8.79 12.84 -0.11
CA ALA A 97 9.73 13.51 -1.03
C ALA A 97 10.68 14.49 -0.32
N THR A 98 10.27 15.03 0.82
CA THR A 98 11.06 16.01 1.60
C THR A 98 11.70 15.41 2.86
N MET A 99 11.40 14.15 3.19
CA MET A 99 11.95 13.50 4.37
C MET A 99 13.36 13.00 4.09
N GLU A 100 14.30 13.34 4.98
CA GLU A 100 15.59 12.68 5.02
C GLU A 100 15.43 11.26 5.57
N VAL A 101 15.77 10.27 4.75
CA VAL A 101 15.72 8.86 5.11
C VAL A 101 17.00 8.17 4.67
N ASN A 102 17.42 7.15 5.41
CA ASN A 102 18.58 6.32 5.10
C ASN A 102 18.19 4.88 4.73
N TRP A 103 16.93 4.67 4.37
CA TRP A 103 16.39 3.34 4.10
C TRP A 103 16.98 2.73 2.83
N LYS A 104 17.08 1.41 2.85
CA LYS A 104 17.53 0.63 1.72
C LYS A 104 16.38 -0.20 1.16
N ARG A 105 16.57 -0.68 -0.07
CA ARG A 105 15.70 -1.73 -0.61
C ARG A 105 15.96 -3.02 0.17
N GLN A 106 14.90 -3.73 0.58
CA GLN A 106 15.02 -5.05 1.21
C GLN A 106 15.64 -6.08 0.26
N THR A 107 16.59 -6.85 0.75
CA THR A 107 17.19 -8.01 0.08
C THR A 107 16.15 -9.12 -0.11
N ARG A 108 16.45 -10.09 -0.98
CA ARG A 108 15.59 -11.27 -1.16
C ARG A 108 15.37 -12.02 0.16
N ALA A 109 16.39 -12.14 1.00
CA ALA A 109 16.30 -12.79 2.31
C ALA A 109 15.38 -12.03 3.29
N GLU A 110 15.42 -10.69 3.27
CA GLU A 110 14.50 -9.88 4.09
C GLU A 110 13.05 -9.98 3.59
N ILE A 111 12.85 -10.07 2.28
CA ILE A 111 11.53 -10.34 1.68
C ILE A 111 11.03 -11.74 2.07
N GLU A 112 11.90 -12.75 2.05
CA GLU A 112 11.60 -14.11 2.55
C GLU A 112 11.21 -14.10 4.04
N ALA A 113 11.91 -13.32 4.86
CA ALA A 113 11.56 -13.15 6.27
C ALA A 113 10.18 -12.49 6.45
N LEU A 114 9.86 -11.47 5.63
CA LEU A 114 8.53 -10.86 5.60
C LEU A 114 7.44 -11.88 5.23
N MET A 115 7.70 -12.74 4.25
CA MET A 115 6.77 -13.81 3.85
C MET A 115 6.53 -14.83 4.95
N ASN A 116 7.56 -15.16 5.74
CA ASN A 116 7.43 -16.10 6.86
C ASN A 116 6.70 -15.48 8.07
N ALA A 117 6.83 -14.17 8.25
CA ALA A 117 6.22 -13.43 9.36
C ALA A 117 4.75 -13.03 9.09
N THR A 118 4.26 -13.20 7.86
CA THR A 118 2.95 -12.72 7.41
C THR A 118 2.25 -13.77 6.55
N ASP A 119 1.06 -13.45 6.04
CA ASP A 119 0.34 -14.29 5.09
C ASP A 119 0.69 -13.99 3.62
N LEU A 120 1.72 -13.17 3.35
CA LEU A 120 2.11 -12.73 2.01
C LEU A 120 2.30 -13.90 1.03
N ALA A 121 2.95 -14.99 1.45
CA ALA A 121 3.12 -16.16 0.58
C ALA A 121 1.77 -16.81 0.19
N ALA A 122 0.79 -16.82 1.09
CA ALA A 122 -0.55 -17.32 0.80
C ALA A 122 -1.29 -16.38 -0.16
N GLN A 123 -1.20 -15.07 0.06
CA GLN A 123 -1.75 -14.07 -0.87
C GLN A 123 -1.11 -14.19 -2.27
N MET A 124 0.22 -14.37 -2.37
CA MET A 124 0.90 -14.56 -3.66
C MET A 124 0.42 -15.81 -4.41
N LYS A 125 0.09 -16.88 -3.69
CA LYS A 125 -0.47 -18.10 -4.28
C LYS A 125 -1.89 -17.87 -4.78
N SER A 126 -2.73 -17.17 -4.02
CA SER A 126 -4.12 -16.86 -4.44
C SER A 126 -4.17 -15.95 -5.66
N PHE A 127 -3.19 -15.05 -5.82
CA PHE A 127 -3.04 -14.18 -7.00
C PHE A 127 -2.18 -14.77 -8.13
N ASN A 128 -1.76 -16.04 -8.03
CA ASN A 128 -0.95 -16.74 -9.04
C ASN A 128 0.38 -16.03 -9.40
N VAL A 129 1.00 -15.34 -8.44
CA VAL A 129 2.30 -14.64 -8.61
C VAL A 129 3.45 -15.29 -7.83
N TRP A 130 3.15 -16.29 -6.99
CA TRP A 130 4.14 -17.00 -6.18
C TRP A 130 5.22 -17.68 -7.03
N ASN A 131 4.83 -18.43 -8.07
CA ASN A 131 5.76 -19.26 -8.83
C ASN A 131 6.82 -18.42 -9.54
N ASP A 132 6.44 -17.26 -10.09
CA ASP A 132 7.37 -16.35 -10.78
C ASP A 132 8.34 -15.67 -9.82
N TRP A 133 7.95 -15.41 -8.57
CA TRP A 133 8.90 -14.94 -7.57
C TRP A 133 9.82 -16.08 -7.10
N ALA A 134 9.27 -17.26 -6.82
CA ALA A 134 10.00 -18.41 -6.32
C ALA A 134 11.06 -18.93 -7.31
N ASN A 135 10.77 -18.88 -8.61
CA ASN A 135 11.70 -19.27 -9.68
C ASN A 135 12.66 -18.16 -10.11
N GLY A 136 12.60 -16.97 -9.49
CA GLY A 136 13.45 -15.83 -9.82
C GLY A 136 13.10 -15.14 -11.15
N LYS A 137 11.90 -15.31 -11.70
CA LYS A 137 11.46 -14.52 -12.86
C LYS A 137 10.94 -13.13 -12.48
N ARG A 138 10.51 -12.94 -11.23
CA ARG A 138 9.90 -11.69 -10.72
C ARG A 138 10.48 -11.30 -9.36
N GLY A 139 10.67 -10.01 -9.16
CA GLY A 139 11.25 -9.47 -7.93
C GLY A 139 12.76 -9.66 -7.84
N ARG A 140 13.28 -9.31 -6.67
CA ARG A 140 14.72 -9.22 -6.43
C ARG A 140 15.41 -10.56 -6.58
N GLN A 141 16.45 -10.57 -7.40
CA GLN A 141 17.37 -11.69 -7.54
C GLN A 141 18.33 -11.76 -6.35
N LYS A 142 18.95 -12.92 -6.16
CA LYS A 142 20.00 -13.12 -5.15
C LYS A 142 21.12 -12.08 -5.30
#